data_AF-A0A370NG78-F1
#
_entry.id   AF-A0A370NG78-F1
#
_cell.length_a   1.000
_cell.length_b   1.000
_cell.length_c   1.000
_cell.angle_alpha   90.00
_cell.angle_beta   90.00
_cell.angle_gamma   90.00
#
_symmetry.space_group_name_H-M   'P 1'
#
loop_
_entity.id
_entity.type
_entity.pdbx_description
1 polymer ?
#
loop_
_entity_poly.entity_id
_entity_poly.type
_entity_poly.pdbx_seq_one_letter_code
_entity_poly.pdbx_strand_id
1 'polypeptide(L)'
;MGPMACPYRGPEEAQQRGGTYMQNTQNQAIWNPSTVSGLSFVFTPAFGSYLQASNWKALGQPERAAASKVWFLVSLVVLAAMAAVTVGFAGKTAAGNDAIRGFINGGGLIYFFIWYVASGRHQVRYVKEGLGKTYAKKSMVKPVLAALACAVAYAFVVFGLLFVTHGSGDDDPHAAEPASSGGSSFSLASLFDGAAKLDCGAVSVKQYVTDTYSGQLAKSGIPDLMWALADKRIKVSLDAMHETARNDQSKNVQCAANLIIEFPKDDLERAAHQSEIFTAMMQVHGFAPVSDTTITMPITYQVATPADEAERKQGVQIVSVDAGGDAATDKLLRTYAAYYEVLSFSTPDITAASVNTKPWDKDFKDNAIQSCSKSLGVEKCTCRMNAFEKIVGDKDMGRIGFTMQTSMVFGGRYENFKKLAAALDQQCPMTQSLAAVLGDHGAVADVPASPVPESTAVPASDVTQPEAGQSTPAAIVASFDCSKAASKIEKLICSSPQTADADRRLTAVYHAAASKSADQATLKQQQRDWLKERNACDDAACLLNVTAARINALSAM
;
A
#
# COMPACT_ATOMS: atom_id res chain seq x y z
N MET A 1 -45.00 -43.07 -31.60
CA MET A 1 -44.89 -42.75 -30.16
C MET A 1 -44.81 -41.24 -30.06
N GLY A 2 -45.91 -40.59 -29.70
CA GLY A 2 -46.05 -39.13 -29.68
C GLY A 2 -46.23 -38.60 -28.24
N PRO A 3 -45.74 -37.39 -27.93
CA PRO A 3 -45.56 -36.90 -26.57
C PRO A 3 -46.84 -36.31 -25.97
N MET A 4 -47.01 -36.46 -24.65
CA MET A 4 -48.03 -35.74 -23.87
C MET A 4 -47.62 -34.27 -23.69
N ALA A 5 -48.50 -33.35 -24.09
CA ALA A 5 -48.43 -31.93 -23.75
C ALA A 5 -49.56 -31.58 -22.77
N CYS A 6 -49.21 -31.02 -21.62
CA CYS A 6 -50.16 -30.42 -20.67
C CYS A 6 -50.57 -29.00 -21.13
N PRO A 7 -51.85 -28.63 -21.03
CA PRO A 7 -52.30 -27.27 -21.33
C PRO A 7 -52.02 -26.30 -20.16
N TYR A 8 -51.63 -25.09 -20.54
CA TYR A 8 -51.35 -23.92 -19.70
C TYR A 8 -52.63 -23.45 -18.96
N ARG A 9 -52.57 -23.25 -17.63
CA ARG A 9 -53.66 -22.67 -16.83
C ARG A 9 -53.19 -21.34 -16.23
N GLY A 10 -53.83 -20.24 -16.63
CA GLY A 10 -53.52 -18.88 -16.17
C GLY A 10 -53.90 -18.63 -14.70
N PRO A 11 -53.39 -17.56 -14.08
CA PRO A 11 -53.56 -17.30 -12.65
C PRO A 11 -54.81 -16.47 -12.40
N GLU A 12 -55.94 -17.11 -12.07
CA GLU A 12 -57.18 -16.41 -11.68
C GLU A 12 -57.82 -16.96 -10.39
N GLU A 13 -57.02 -17.57 -9.50
CA GLU A 13 -57.48 -18.08 -8.19
C GLU A 13 -56.57 -17.65 -7.02
N ALA A 14 -56.25 -16.35 -6.93
CA ALA A 14 -55.55 -15.80 -5.76
C ALA A 14 -56.14 -14.47 -5.27
N GLN A 15 -57.43 -14.23 -5.49
CA GLN A 15 -58.10 -13.01 -5.07
C GLN A 15 -59.31 -13.31 -4.17
N GLN A 16 -59.08 -13.96 -3.02
CA GLN A 16 -60.03 -14.03 -1.90
C GLN A 16 -59.40 -14.65 -0.63
N ARG A 17 -58.29 -14.08 -0.14
CA ARG A 17 -58.00 -14.04 1.31
C ARG A 17 -57.73 -12.60 1.66
N GLY A 18 -58.66 -12.02 2.42
CA GLY A 18 -58.80 -10.58 2.65
C GLY A 18 -57.48 -9.90 3.03
N GLY A 19 -57.15 -8.86 2.26
CA GLY A 19 -56.16 -7.87 2.62
C GLY A 19 -56.57 -7.18 3.92
N THR A 20 -55.88 -7.51 5.00
CA THR A 20 -55.66 -6.53 6.06
C THR A 20 -54.67 -5.52 5.47
N TYR A 21 -55.17 -4.37 5.03
CA TYR A 21 -54.31 -3.19 4.89
C TYR A 21 -53.49 -3.12 6.18
N MET A 22 -52.16 -3.21 6.10
CA MET A 22 -51.28 -3.11 7.28
C MET A 22 -51.41 -1.71 7.87
N GLN A 23 -52.45 -1.50 8.67
CA GLN A 23 -52.71 -0.25 9.32
C GLN A 23 -51.76 -0.16 10.51
N ASN A 24 -50.90 0.86 10.52
CA ASN A 24 -50.51 1.49 11.77
C ASN A 24 -51.78 2.11 12.38
N THR A 25 -52.66 1.28 12.93
CA THR A 25 -53.99 1.64 13.47
C THR A 25 -53.91 2.69 14.58
N GLN A 26 -52.71 2.97 15.09
CA GLN A 26 -52.45 3.87 16.19
C GLN A 26 -51.88 5.24 15.74
N ASN A 27 -51.61 5.43 14.44
CA ASN A 27 -50.93 6.62 13.88
C ASN A 27 -49.65 7.02 14.66
N GLN A 28 -48.99 6.05 15.28
CA GLN A 28 -47.85 6.33 16.14
C GLN A 28 -46.58 6.51 15.31
N ALA A 29 -45.87 7.61 15.58
CA ALA A 29 -44.61 7.87 14.92
C ALA A 29 -43.55 6.84 15.33
N ILE A 30 -42.77 6.38 14.35
CA ILE A 30 -41.67 5.41 14.54
C ILE A 30 -40.34 6.02 14.07
N TRP A 31 -39.23 5.52 14.60
CA TRP A 31 -37.91 5.88 14.06
C TRP A 31 -37.67 5.17 12.74
N ASN A 32 -37.00 5.84 11.79
CA ASN A 32 -36.73 5.26 10.48
C ASN A 32 -35.89 3.96 10.62
N PRO A 33 -36.43 2.79 10.24
CA PRO A 33 -35.75 1.50 10.47
C PRO A 33 -34.40 1.37 9.74
N SER A 34 -34.25 2.01 8.58
CA SER A 34 -32.98 2.01 7.83
C SER A 34 -31.93 2.85 8.56
N THR A 35 -32.32 4.00 9.08
CA THR A 35 -31.44 4.86 9.89
C THR A 35 -31.06 4.18 11.20
N VAL A 36 -32.01 3.52 11.87
CA VAL A 36 -31.76 2.71 13.07
C VAL A 36 -30.71 1.64 12.78
N SER A 37 -30.87 0.89 11.68
CA SER A 37 -29.93 -0.18 11.31
C SER A 37 -28.53 0.36 10.97
N GLY A 38 -28.46 1.48 10.23
CA GLY A 38 -27.18 2.13 9.90
C GLY A 38 -26.44 2.65 11.13
N LEU A 39 -27.14 3.29 12.06
CA LEU A 39 -26.54 3.76 13.31
C LEU A 39 -26.18 2.62 14.28
N SER A 40 -26.77 1.43 14.11
CA SER A 40 -26.39 0.25 14.91
C SER A 40 -25.02 -0.31 14.52
N PHE A 41 -24.54 0.00 13.32
CA PHE A 41 -23.17 -0.27 12.91
C PHE A 41 -22.17 0.63 13.64
N VAL A 42 -22.53 1.91 13.82
CA VAL A 42 -21.70 2.94 14.47
C VAL A 42 -21.70 2.77 15.99
N PHE A 43 -22.87 2.48 16.58
CA PHE A 43 -23.01 2.24 18.00
C PHE A 43 -22.88 0.75 18.27
N THR A 44 -24.01 0.04 18.38
CA THR A 44 -24.04 -1.39 18.61
C THR A 44 -25.38 -1.97 18.14
N PRO A 45 -25.46 -3.28 17.87
CA PRO A 45 -26.74 -3.97 17.73
C PRO A 45 -27.69 -3.83 18.94
N ALA A 46 -27.20 -3.49 20.14
CA ALA A 46 -28.05 -3.21 21.30
C ALA A 46 -28.90 -1.95 21.04
N PHE A 47 -28.28 -0.88 20.55
CA PHE A 47 -28.99 0.35 20.16
C PHE A 47 -30.10 0.05 19.14
N GLY A 48 -29.77 -0.70 18.09
CA GLY A 48 -30.72 -1.08 17.05
C GLY A 48 -31.89 -1.89 17.60
N SER A 49 -31.59 -2.93 18.36
CA SER A 49 -32.58 -3.84 18.94
C SER A 49 -33.57 -3.12 19.85
N TYR A 50 -33.11 -2.17 20.65
CA TYR A 50 -33.96 -1.37 21.53
C TYR A 50 -34.94 -0.50 20.72
N LEU A 51 -34.44 0.23 19.72
CA LEU A 51 -35.30 1.09 18.88
C LEU A 51 -36.24 0.26 18.01
N GLN A 52 -35.78 -0.88 17.49
CA GLN A 52 -36.63 -1.81 16.75
C GLN A 52 -37.73 -2.39 17.62
N ALA A 53 -37.45 -2.75 18.87
CA ALA A 53 -38.47 -3.21 19.82
C ALA A 53 -39.54 -2.15 20.06
N SER A 54 -39.13 -0.88 20.24
CA SER A 54 -40.09 0.22 20.41
C SER A 54 -40.86 0.53 19.14
N ASN A 55 -40.25 0.41 17.97
CA ASN A 55 -40.93 0.55 16.68
C ASN A 55 -41.96 -0.56 16.47
N TRP A 56 -41.62 -1.82 16.75
CA TRP A 56 -42.57 -2.94 16.64
C TRP A 56 -43.75 -2.80 17.59
N LYS A 57 -43.51 -2.31 18.81
CA LYS A 57 -44.57 -2.00 19.76
C LYS A 57 -45.51 -0.92 19.22
N ALA A 58 -44.97 0.14 18.65
CA ALA A 58 -45.76 1.22 18.03
C ALA A 58 -46.53 0.76 16.78
N LEU A 59 -46.00 -0.23 16.05
CA LEU A 59 -46.65 -0.88 14.92
C LEU A 59 -47.68 -1.94 15.31
N GLY A 60 -47.98 -2.11 16.60
CA GLY A 60 -48.96 -3.10 17.08
C GLY A 60 -48.52 -4.55 16.93
N GLN A 61 -47.21 -4.82 16.85
CA GLN A 61 -46.62 -6.15 16.67
C GLN A 61 -45.86 -6.58 17.95
N PRO A 62 -46.56 -6.93 19.05
CA PRO A 62 -45.93 -7.16 20.35
C PRO A 62 -45.00 -8.37 20.36
N GLU A 63 -45.29 -9.40 19.56
CA GLU A 63 -44.46 -10.61 19.45
C GLU A 63 -43.10 -10.29 18.83
N ARG A 64 -43.09 -9.49 17.75
CA ARG A 64 -41.85 -8.99 17.12
C ARG A 64 -41.10 -8.01 18.02
N ALA A 65 -41.82 -7.21 18.80
CA ALA A 65 -41.22 -6.36 19.80
C ALA A 65 -40.50 -7.17 20.89
N ALA A 66 -41.08 -8.30 21.32
CA ALA A 66 -40.44 -9.23 22.25
C ALA A 66 -39.16 -9.85 21.64
N ALA A 67 -39.20 -10.28 20.39
CA ALA A 67 -38.02 -10.79 19.69
C ALA A 67 -36.89 -9.74 19.62
N SER A 68 -37.19 -8.48 19.30
CA SER A 68 -36.18 -7.41 19.32
C SER A 68 -35.67 -7.10 20.74
N LYS A 69 -36.47 -7.30 21.80
CA LYS A 69 -35.96 -7.20 23.19
C LYS A 69 -35.00 -8.32 23.54
N VAL A 70 -35.22 -9.54 23.04
CA VAL A 70 -34.27 -10.65 23.20
C VAL A 70 -32.93 -10.28 22.56
N TRP A 71 -32.95 -9.76 21.32
CA TRP A 71 -31.73 -9.28 20.64
C TRP A 71 -31.04 -8.14 21.37
N PHE A 72 -31.79 -7.27 22.07
CA PHE A 72 -31.20 -6.25 22.93
C PHE A 72 -30.41 -6.88 24.08
N LEU A 73 -31.01 -7.84 24.79
CA LEU A 73 -30.34 -8.55 25.90
C LEU A 73 -29.12 -9.34 25.41
N VAL A 74 -29.25 -10.06 24.29
CA VAL A 74 -28.12 -10.78 23.67
C VAL A 74 -26.98 -9.81 23.34
N SER A 75 -27.31 -8.63 22.79
CA SER A 75 -26.30 -7.62 22.47
C SER A 75 -25.60 -7.06 23.71
N LEU A 76 -26.31 -6.90 24.83
CA LEU A 76 -25.69 -6.49 26.09
C LEU A 76 -24.75 -7.57 26.64
N VAL A 77 -25.13 -8.85 26.54
CA VAL A 77 -24.27 -9.98 26.93
C VAL A 77 -23.02 -10.04 26.06
N VAL A 78 -23.16 -9.84 24.75
CA VAL A 78 -22.02 -9.81 23.82
C VAL A 78 -21.08 -8.64 24.16
N LEU A 79 -21.61 -7.45 24.44
CA LEU A 79 -20.78 -6.31 24.88
C LEU A 79 -20.07 -6.59 26.20
N ALA A 80 -20.76 -7.18 27.18
CA ALA A 80 -20.13 -7.57 28.44
C ALA A 80 -19.04 -8.64 28.25
N ALA A 81 -19.26 -9.62 27.37
CA ALA A 81 -18.26 -10.63 27.02
C ALA A 81 -17.04 -10.01 26.32
N MET A 82 -17.26 -9.07 25.39
CA MET A 82 -16.18 -8.31 24.75
C MET A 82 -15.38 -7.49 25.76
N ALA A 83 -16.05 -6.80 26.69
CA ALA A 83 -15.38 -6.12 27.81
C ALA A 83 -14.56 -7.09 28.66
N ALA A 84 -15.13 -8.24 29.03
CA ALA A 84 -14.46 -9.25 29.84
C ALA A 84 -13.23 -9.85 29.16
N VAL A 85 -13.30 -10.14 27.85
CA VAL A 85 -12.15 -10.58 27.05
C VAL A 85 -11.09 -9.48 26.98
N THR A 86 -11.51 -8.23 26.79
CA THR A 86 -10.59 -7.09 26.72
C THR A 86 -9.85 -6.90 28.04
N VAL A 87 -10.54 -7.03 29.17
CA VAL A 87 -9.96 -6.90 30.52
C VAL A 87 -9.11 -8.12 30.90
N GLY A 88 -9.58 -9.34 30.64
CA GLY A 88 -8.93 -10.58 31.09
C GLY A 88 -7.65 -10.96 30.33
N PHE A 89 -7.41 -10.40 29.14
CA PHE A 89 -6.25 -10.71 28.30
C PHE A 89 -5.28 -9.54 28.11
N ALA A 90 -5.54 -8.37 28.73
CA ALA A 90 -4.72 -7.17 28.59
C ALA A 90 -3.30 -7.28 29.21
N GLY A 91 -3.02 -8.31 30.03
CA GLY A 91 -1.76 -8.44 30.80
C GLY A 91 -0.86 -9.62 30.43
N LYS A 92 -1.16 -10.44 29.40
CA LYS A 92 -0.28 -11.55 28.98
C LYS A 92 0.52 -11.16 27.73
N THR A 93 1.83 -11.08 27.92
CA THR A 93 2.91 -10.68 27.01
C THR A 93 2.80 -11.21 25.56
N ALA A 94 2.86 -10.27 24.61
CA ALA A 94 3.64 -10.24 23.37
C ALA A 94 3.75 -11.43 22.37
N ALA A 95 3.08 -12.59 22.53
CA ALA A 95 3.36 -13.74 21.65
C ALA A 95 2.15 -14.46 21.00
N GLY A 96 0.94 -13.88 20.93
CA GLY A 96 -0.20 -14.60 20.31
C GLY A 96 -1.45 -13.78 19.95
N ASN A 97 -1.32 -12.53 19.52
CA ASN A 97 -2.42 -11.54 19.59
C ASN A 97 -3.20 -11.23 18.30
N ASP A 98 -2.93 -11.86 17.16
CA ASP A 98 -3.71 -11.59 15.94
C ASP A 98 -5.13 -12.17 16.00
N ALA A 99 -5.32 -13.31 16.68
CA ALA A 99 -6.63 -13.93 16.86
C ALA A 99 -7.54 -13.12 17.80
N ILE A 100 -6.98 -12.52 18.87
CA ILE A 100 -7.75 -11.76 19.87
C ILE A 100 -8.10 -10.37 19.32
N ARG A 101 -7.14 -9.67 18.68
CA ARG A 101 -7.40 -8.41 17.97
C ARG A 101 -8.36 -8.62 16.79
N GLY A 102 -8.20 -9.73 16.06
CA GLY A 102 -9.11 -10.15 15.00
C GLY A 102 -10.51 -10.51 15.51
N PHE A 103 -10.63 -11.09 16.70
CA PHE A 103 -11.92 -11.37 17.34
C PHE A 103 -12.63 -10.10 17.81
N ILE A 104 -11.89 -9.11 18.33
CA ILE A 104 -12.48 -7.83 18.76
C ILE A 104 -12.88 -6.97 17.55
N ASN A 105 -11.99 -6.83 16.55
CA ASN A 105 -12.26 -5.99 15.37
C ASN A 105 -13.16 -6.68 14.32
N GLY A 106 -12.99 -7.99 14.11
CA GLY A 106 -13.77 -8.78 13.16
C GLY A 106 -15.03 -9.39 13.76
N GLY A 107 -15.00 -9.82 15.02
CA GLY A 107 -16.15 -10.43 15.70
C GLY A 107 -17.30 -9.44 15.91
N GLY A 108 -17.01 -8.15 16.16
CA GLY A 108 -18.02 -7.09 16.19
C GLY A 108 -18.74 -6.93 14.85
N LEU A 109 -18.00 -6.98 13.73
CA LEU A 109 -18.55 -6.92 12.38
C LEU A 109 -19.41 -8.17 12.06
N ILE A 110 -18.90 -9.36 12.37
CA ILE A 110 -19.63 -10.63 12.18
C ILE A 110 -20.93 -10.61 12.98
N TYR A 111 -20.88 -10.20 14.25
CA TYR A 111 -22.06 -10.09 15.10
C TYR A 111 -23.07 -9.07 14.56
N PHE A 112 -22.60 -7.91 14.08
CA PHE A 112 -23.47 -6.94 13.42
C PHE A 112 -24.21 -7.54 12.21
N PHE A 113 -23.51 -8.30 11.35
CA PHE A 113 -24.13 -8.94 10.19
C PHE A 113 -25.15 -10.01 10.61
N ILE A 114 -24.82 -10.85 11.60
CA ILE A 114 -25.75 -11.85 12.16
C ILE A 114 -27.01 -11.16 12.67
N TRP A 115 -26.87 -10.13 13.50
CA TRP A 115 -27.99 -9.37 14.02
C TRP A 115 -28.79 -8.67 12.90
N TYR A 116 -28.11 -8.06 11.93
CA TYR A 116 -28.78 -7.36 10.84
C TYR A 116 -29.61 -8.33 10.00
N VAL A 117 -29.10 -9.51 9.71
CA VAL A 117 -29.83 -10.53 8.95
C VAL A 117 -30.97 -11.13 9.77
N ALA A 118 -30.73 -11.47 11.04
CA ALA A 118 -31.70 -12.16 11.89
C ALA A 118 -32.78 -11.24 12.50
N SER A 119 -32.52 -9.94 12.64
CA SER A 119 -33.47 -8.97 13.21
C SER A 119 -33.54 -7.69 12.39
N GLY A 120 -32.40 -7.04 12.15
CA GLY A 120 -32.31 -5.68 11.59
C GLY A 120 -33.16 -5.47 10.32
N ARG A 121 -32.95 -6.34 9.33
CA ARG A 121 -33.58 -6.27 8.00
C ARG A 121 -35.08 -6.57 8.01
N HIS A 122 -35.59 -7.29 9.00
CA HIS A 122 -37.01 -7.68 9.02
C HIS A 122 -37.92 -6.46 9.21
N GLN A 123 -37.54 -5.52 10.09
CA GLN A 123 -38.30 -4.28 10.27
C GLN A 123 -38.16 -3.34 9.07
N VAL A 124 -36.96 -3.26 8.47
CA VAL A 124 -36.71 -2.47 7.26
C VAL A 124 -37.62 -2.93 6.12
N ARG A 125 -37.69 -4.24 5.87
CA ARG A 125 -38.56 -4.83 4.84
C ARG A 125 -40.03 -4.60 5.12
N TYR A 126 -40.47 -4.88 6.35
CA TYR A 126 -41.86 -4.71 6.75
C TYR A 126 -42.35 -3.27 6.56
N VAL A 127 -41.56 -2.28 6.97
CA VAL A 127 -41.93 -0.87 6.79
C VAL A 127 -41.84 -0.46 5.32
N LYS A 128 -40.84 -0.94 4.57
CA LYS A 128 -40.69 -0.63 3.14
C LYS A 128 -41.84 -1.19 2.30
N GLU A 129 -42.25 -2.44 2.54
CA GLU A 129 -43.28 -3.15 1.80
C GLU A 129 -44.69 -2.77 2.25
N GLY A 130 -44.90 -2.51 3.56
CA GLY A 130 -46.22 -2.17 4.11
C GLY A 130 -46.53 -0.67 4.12
N LEU A 131 -45.58 0.17 4.55
CA LEU A 131 -45.80 1.61 4.82
C LEU A 131 -45.04 2.53 3.85
N GLY A 132 -44.09 2.01 3.07
CA GLY A 132 -43.26 2.80 2.16
C GLY A 132 -42.64 4.05 2.82
N LYS A 133 -42.99 5.23 2.30
CA LYS A 133 -42.56 6.54 2.83
C LYS A 133 -43.64 7.25 3.68
N THR A 134 -44.84 6.68 3.82
CA THR A 134 -46.05 7.38 4.28
C THR A 134 -46.32 7.24 5.79
N TYR A 135 -45.28 7.01 6.60
CA TYR A 135 -45.40 6.92 8.07
C TYR A 135 -44.83 8.15 8.77
N ALA A 136 -45.39 8.51 9.93
CA ALA A 136 -44.88 9.58 10.78
C ALA A 136 -43.52 9.20 11.39
N LYS A 137 -42.51 10.06 11.22
CA LYS A 137 -41.12 9.80 11.64
C LYS A 137 -40.81 10.47 12.97
N LYS A 138 -40.26 9.70 13.92
CA LYS A 138 -39.66 10.25 15.14
C LYS A 138 -38.25 10.80 14.85
N SER A 139 -37.88 11.87 15.54
CA SER A 139 -36.52 12.41 15.52
C SER A 139 -35.52 11.42 16.15
N MET A 140 -34.34 11.31 15.53
CA MET A 140 -33.23 10.46 16.00
C MET A 140 -32.33 11.15 17.03
N VAL A 141 -32.50 12.45 17.29
CA VAL A 141 -31.60 13.24 18.16
C VAL A 141 -31.53 12.65 19.57
N LYS A 142 -32.68 12.39 20.20
CA LYS A 142 -32.73 11.84 21.57
C LYS A 142 -32.08 10.45 21.69
N PRO A 143 -32.43 9.47 20.82
CA PRO A 143 -31.73 8.18 20.83
C PRO A 143 -30.23 8.28 20.61
N VAL A 144 -29.77 9.14 19.69
CA VAL A 144 -28.33 9.27 19.39
C VAL A 144 -27.57 9.86 20.58
N LEU A 145 -28.09 10.90 21.22
CA LEU A 145 -27.48 11.47 22.43
C LEU A 145 -27.42 10.45 23.58
N ALA A 146 -28.50 9.66 23.77
CA ALA A 146 -28.50 8.59 24.77
C ALA A 146 -27.48 7.49 24.44
N ALA A 147 -27.34 7.11 23.16
CA ALA A 147 -26.36 6.12 22.72
C ALA A 147 -24.92 6.60 22.94
N LEU A 148 -24.63 7.87 22.66
CA LEU A 148 -23.34 8.49 22.93
C LEU A 148 -23.02 8.48 24.44
N ALA A 149 -23.98 8.87 25.29
CA ALA A 149 -23.80 8.83 26.73
C ALA A 149 -23.54 7.39 27.25
N CYS A 150 -24.26 6.40 26.72
CA CYS A 150 -24.03 4.99 27.07
C CYS A 150 -22.67 4.49 26.58
N ALA A 151 -22.21 4.89 25.40
CA ALA A 151 -20.89 4.52 24.87
C ALA A 151 -19.77 5.09 25.74
N VAL A 152 -19.90 6.35 26.17
CA VAL A 152 -18.97 6.99 27.11
C VAL A 152 -18.96 6.25 28.45
N ALA A 153 -20.12 5.96 29.03
CA ALA A 153 -20.23 5.22 30.28
C ALA A 153 -19.60 3.81 30.17
N TYR A 154 -19.84 3.11 29.06
CA TYR A 154 -19.24 1.81 28.79
C TYR A 154 -17.71 1.88 28.70
N ALA A 155 -17.16 2.88 28.01
CA ALA A 155 -15.73 3.10 27.95
C ALA A 155 -15.11 3.35 29.33
N PHE A 156 -15.75 4.16 30.17
CA PHE A 156 -15.32 4.38 31.56
C PHE A 156 -15.33 3.09 32.39
N VAL A 157 -16.35 2.24 32.24
CA VAL A 157 -16.41 0.95 32.93
C VAL A 157 -15.28 0.02 32.47
N VAL A 158 -15.05 -0.11 31.16
CA VAL A 158 -13.96 -0.95 30.64
C VAL A 158 -12.59 -0.43 31.09
N PHE A 159 -12.36 0.88 31.02
CA PHE A 159 -11.10 1.49 31.47
C PHE A 159 -10.90 1.36 32.99
N GLY A 160 -11.95 1.57 33.79
CA GLY A 160 -11.91 1.36 35.23
C GLY A 160 -11.60 -0.08 35.60
N LEU A 161 -12.20 -1.05 34.91
CA LEU A 161 -11.91 -2.48 35.11
C LEU A 161 -10.47 -2.84 34.70
N LEU A 162 -9.95 -2.26 33.63
CA LEU A 162 -8.54 -2.43 33.23
C LEU A 162 -7.60 -1.90 34.31
N PHE A 163 -7.87 -0.71 34.85
CA PHE A 163 -7.09 -0.11 35.93
C PHE A 163 -7.10 -0.96 37.21
N VAL A 164 -8.27 -1.46 37.61
CA VAL A 164 -8.42 -2.32 38.80
C VAL A 164 -7.68 -3.66 38.63
N THR A 165 -7.72 -4.25 37.44
CA THR A 165 -7.12 -5.57 37.19
C THR A 165 -5.61 -5.53 36.95
N HIS A 166 -5.04 -4.36 36.64
CA HIS A 166 -3.62 -4.17 36.32
C HIS A 166 -2.94 -3.16 37.27
N GLY A 167 -3.49 -2.97 38.48
CA GLY A 167 -3.03 -1.98 39.46
C GLY A 167 -1.52 -2.05 39.80
N SER A 168 -0.98 -0.85 40.07
CA SER A 168 0.40 -0.45 40.33
C SER A 168 1.27 -1.47 41.08
N GLY A 169 2.37 -1.90 40.46
CA GLY A 169 3.44 -2.64 41.14
C GLY A 169 4.23 -1.72 42.08
N ASP A 170 4.55 -2.26 43.26
CA ASP A 170 5.11 -1.61 44.44
C ASP A 170 6.45 -0.86 44.24
N ASP A 171 6.60 0.19 45.05
CA ASP A 171 7.70 1.13 45.17
C ASP A 171 9.04 0.53 45.66
N ASP A 172 10.16 0.95 45.06
CA ASP A 172 11.52 0.79 45.63
C ASP A 172 12.18 2.20 45.70
N PRO A 173 12.51 2.75 46.88
CA PRO A 173 12.68 4.18 47.05
C PRO A 173 14.15 4.61 47.10
N HIS A 174 14.93 4.57 46.02
CA HIS A 174 16.20 5.32 45.92
C HIS A 174 16.67 5.53 44.48
N ALA A 175 16.19 6.60 43.83
CA ALA A 175 16.96 7.38 42.85
C ALA A 175 16.15 8.64 42.49
N ALA A 176 16.66 9.80 42.88
CA ALA A 176 16.07 11.09 42.54
C ALA A 176 16.57 11.55 41.16
N GLU A 177 15.63 11.78 40.23
CA GLU A 177 15.64 12.87 39.24
C GLU A 177 14.22 13.04 38.63
N PRO A 178 13.76 14.26 38.31
CA PRO A 178 12.33 14.56 38.19
C PRO A 178 11.79 14.24 36.80
N ALA A 179 11.28 13.03 36.60
CA ALA A 179 10.35 12.72 35.53
C ALA A 179 8.93 13.08 35.97
N SER A 180 8.33 14.13 35.38
CA SER A 180 6.92 14.46 35.58
C SER A 180 6.02 13.55 34.73
N SER A 181 5.84 12.31 35.18
CA SER A 181 4.68 11.50 34.79
C SER A 181 3.47 11.98 35.57
N GLY A 182 2.47 12.52 34.88
CA GLY A 182 1.22 12.98 35.51
C GLY A 182 0.01 12.67 34.65
N GLY A 183 -0.44 11.41 34.69
CA GLY A 183 -1.83 10.96 34.55
C GLY A 183 -2.61 11.35 33.29
N SER A 184 -2.87 10.38 32.43
CA SER A 184 -3.84 10.47 31.34
C SER A 184 -5.27 10.55 31.87
N SER A 185 -5.68 11.72 32.37
CA SER A 185 -7.09 12.07 32.44
C SER A 185 -7.61 12.17 31.01
N PHE A 186 -8.50 11.27 30.59
CA PHE A 186 -9.29 11.43 29.37
C PHE A 186 -10.13 12.71 29.51
N SER A 187 -9.59 13.83 29.02
CA SER A 187 -10.29 15.10 28.96
C SER A 187 -11.13 15.13 27.69
N LEU A 188 -12.44 15.34 27.84
CA LEU A 188 -13.39 15.61 26.76
C LEU A 188 -13.02 16.84 25.89
N ALA A 189 -11.98 17.59 26.27
CA ALA A 189 -11.43 18.69 25.48
C ALA A 189 -10.79 18.24 24.14
N SER A 190 -10.39 16.96 23.97
CA SER A 190 -9.82 16.49 22.69
C SER A 190 -10.83 16.38 21.55
N LEU A 191 -12.13 16.56 21.81
CA LEU A 191 -13.18 16.54 20.79
C LEU A 191 -13.49 17.94 20.23
N PHE A 192 -13.16 19.00 20.96
CA PHE A 192 -13.42 20.37 20.55
C PHE A 192 -12.31 21.26 21.11
N ASP A 193 -11.35 21.57 20.22
CA ASP A 193 -10.36 22.64 20.31
C ASP A 193 -8.95 22.27 20.86
N GLY A 194 -7.93 22.60 20.06
CA GLY A 194 -6.49 22.57 20.44
C GLY A 194 -5.67 21.37 19.96
N ALA A 195 -5.01 21.51 18.80
CA ALA A 195 -3.89 20.72 18.26
C ALA A 195 -3.48 19.44 19.00
N ALA A 196 -3.91 18.27 18.49
CA ALA A 196 -3.42 16.97 18.94
C ALA A 196 -1.88 16.90 18.83
N LYS A 197 -1.21 16.47 19.92
CA LYS A 197 0.20 16.10 19.89
C LYS A 197 0.39 15.04 18.80
N LEU A 198 1.33 15.30 17.90
CA LEU A 198 1.68 14.45 16.76
C LEU A 198 2.18 13.08 17.26
N ASP A 199 1.55 12.00 16.77
CA ASP A 199 1.82 10.61 17.18
C ASP A 199 2.59 9.87 16.07
N CYS A 200 3.85 9.49 16.35
CA CYS A 200 4.70 8.70 15.46
C CYS A 200 4.05 7.38 15.03
N GLY A 201 3.13 6.84 15.83
CA GLY A 201 2.41 5.60 15.58
C GLY A 201 1.03 5.75 14.95
N ALA A 202 0.65 6.95 14.53
CA ALA A 202 -0.63 7.17 13.87
C ALA A 202 -0.78 6.29 12.62
N VAL A 203 -1.99 5.77 12.38
CA VAL A 203 -2.28 4.87 11.24
C VAL A 203 -1.90 5.51 9.89
N SER A 204 -2.17 6.81 9.74
CA SER A 204 -1.80 7.58 8.54
C SER A 204 -0.29 7.71 8.34
N VAL A 205 0.47 7.85 9.43
CA VAL A 205 1.93 7.92 9.40
C VAL A 205 2.49 6.56 8.98
N LYS A 206 2.02 5.47 9.60
CA LYS A 206 2.41 4.11 9.24
C LYS A 206 2.17 3.83 7.75
N GLN A 207 0.96 4.12 7.26
CA GLN A 207 0.59 3.87 5.87
C GLN A 207 1.48 4.66 4.90
N TYR A 208 1.72 5.95 5.16
CA TYR A 208 2.56 6.75 4.29
C TYR A 208 4.01 6.25 4.24
N VAL A 209 4.60 5.90 5.38
CA VAL A 209 5.99 5.40 5.42
C VAL A 209 6.08 4.07 4.66
N THR A 210 5.15 3.14 4.88
CA THR A 210 5.14 1.86 4.14
C THR A 210 4.92 2.05 2.64
N ASP A 211 4.05 2.98 2.24
CA ASP A 211 3.79 3.30 0.83
C ASP A 211 5.01 3.96 0.17
N THR A 212 5.71 4.82 0.91
CA THR A 212 6.94 5.49 0.45
C THR A 212 8.04 4.46 0.17
N TYR A 213 8.30 3.53 1.09
CA TYR A 213 9.30 2.47 0.88
C TYR A 213 8.90 1.52 -0.24
N SER A 214 7.63 1.12 -0.31
CA SER A 214 7.12 0.29 -1.41
C SER A 214 7.32 0.98 -2.75
N GLY A 215 7.05 2.29 -2.82
CA GLY A 215 7.31 3.11 -4.00
C GLY A 215 8.80 3.22 -4.35
N GLN A 216 9.69 3.32 -3.35
CA GLN A 216 11.14 3.31 -3.60
C GLN A 216 11.63 1.98 -4.18
N LEU A 217 11.17 0.84 -3.64
CA LEU A 217 11.51 -0.48 -4.18
C LEU A 217 11.00 -0.64 -5.62
N ALA A 218 9.80 -0.14 -5.90
CA ALA A 218 9.20 -0.17 -7.24
C ALA A 218 9.97 0.69 -8.26
N LYS A 219 10.71 1.74 -7.83
CA LYS A 219 11.52 2.58 -8.73
C LYS A 219 12.72 1.87 -9.35
N SER A 220 13.07 0.67 -8.88
CA SER A 220 14.10 -0.17 -9.51
C SER A 220 13.78 -0.53 -10.97
N GLY A 221 12.50 -0.49 -11.36
CA GLY A 221 12.06 -0.85 -12.71
C GLY A 221 12.08 -2.36 -12.98
N ILE A 222 12.39 -3.19 -11.96
CA ILE A 222 12.41 -4.65 -12.07
C ILE A 222 10.96 -5.16 -12.14
N PRO A 223 10.51 -5.75 -13.26
CA PRO A 223 9.09 -6.07 -13.47
C PRO A 223 8.50 -6.98 -12.39
N ASP A 224 9.15 -8.11 -12.08
CA ASP A 224 8.61 -9.05 -11.10
C ASP A 224 8.61 -8.48 -9.67
N LEU A 225 9.55 -7.59 -9.33
CA LEU A 225 9.55 -6.89 -8.04
C LEU A 225 8.38 -5.90 -7.96
N MET A 226 8.19 -5.11 -9.02
CA MET A 226 7.09 -4.15 -9.11
C MET A 226 5.73 -4.85 -9.02
N TRP A 227 5.54 -5.96 -9.72
CA TRP A 227 4.29 -6.73 -9.63
C TRP A 227 4.14 -7.41 -8.28
N ALA A 228 5.21 -7.92 -7.66
CA ALA A 228 5.14 -8.47 -6.31
C ALA A 228 4.68 -7.44 -5.27
N LEU A 229 5.11 -6.19 -5.40
CA LEU A 229 4.67 -5.07 -4.56
C LEU A 229 3.22 -4.66 -4.89
N ALA A 230 2.87 -4.52 -6.17
CA ALA A 230 1.53 -4.14 -6.61
C ALA A 230 0.45 -5.18 -6.22
N ASP A 231 0.79 -6.47 -6.36
CA ASP A 231 -0.05 -7.60 -5.98
C ASP A 231 -0.02 -7.85 -4.45
N LYS A 232 0.68 -7.00 -3.67
CA LYS A 232 0.83 -7.07 -2.21
C LYS A 232 1.38 -8.42 -1.71
N ARG A 233 2.19 -9.09 -2.54
CA ARG A 233 2.87 -10.34 -2.19
C ARG A 233 4.06 -10.06 -1.29
N ILE A 234 4.80 -8.98 -1.59
CA ILE A 234 5.78 -8.42 -0.65
C ILE A 234 5.05 -7.55 0.36
N LYS A 235 5.24 -7.83 1.65
CA LYS A 235 4.61 -7.04 2.73
C LYS A 235 5.65 -6.10 3.33
N VAL A 236 5.32 -4.82 3.37
CA VAL A 236 6.12 -3.79 4.04
C VAL A 236 5.35 -3.33 5.27
N SER A 237 5.99 -3.36 6.44
CA SER A 237 5.36 -2.99 7.70
C SER A 237 6.35 -2.29 8.63
N LEU A 238 5.81 -1.67 9.69
CA LEU A 238 6.59 -1.01 10.74
C LEU A 238 6.26 -1.62 12.09
N ASP A 239 7.29 -1.76 12.92
CA ASP A 239 7.21 -2.14 14.32
C ASP A 239 8.10 -1.22 15.19
N ALA A 240 7.95 -1.30 16.52
CA ALA A 240 8.75 -0.56 17.50
C ALA A 240 8.80 0.97 17.26
N MET A 241 7.70 1.57 16.80
CA MET A 241 7.61 3.00 16.52
C MET A 241 7.65 3.81 17.82
N HIS A 242 8.56 4.77 17.91
CA HIS A 242 8.69 5.66 19.06
C HIS A 242 9.21 7.04 18.64
N GLU A 243 8.90 8.04 19.45
CA GLU A 243 9.43 9.40 19.32
C GLU A 243 10.86 9.45 19.86
N THR A 244 11.77 10.04 19.09
CA THR A 244 13.16 10.24 19.49
C THR A 244 13.47 11.69 19.85
N ALA A 245 12.80 12.65 19.20
CA ALA A 245 12.92 14.06 19.53
C ALA A 245 11.67 14.83 19.08
N ARG A 246 11.35 15.93 19.77
CA ARG A 246 10.25 16.83 19.42
C ARG A 246 10.72 18.27 19.44
N ASN A 247 10.37 18.99 18.38
CA ASN A 247 10.58 20.42 18.28
C ASN A 247 9.22 21.11 18.10
N ASP A 248 8.71 21.66 19.20
CA ASP A 248 7.41 22.33 19.22
C ASP A 248 7.41 23.67 18.46
N GLN A 249 8.59 24.28 18.25
CA GLN A 249 8.71 25.52 17.48
C GLN A 249 8.56 25.28 15.98
N SER A 250 9.23 24.23 15.47
CA SER A 250 9.12 23.83 14.06
C SER A 250 7.94 22.90 13.78
N LYS A 251 7.19 22.51 14.82
CA LYS A 251 6.06 21.57 14.76
C LYS A 251 6.42 20.21 14.17
N ASN A 252 7.68 19.81 14.31
CA ASN A 252 8.22 18.57 13.79
C ASN A 252 8.48 17.58 14.93
N VAL A 253 8.18 16.32 14.67
CA VAL A 253 8.56 15.20 15.55
C VAL A 253 9.45 14.25 14.78
N GLN A 254 10.59 13.93 15.39
CA GLN A 254 11.49 12.89 14.93
C GLN A 254 11.04 11.56 15.53
N CYS A 255 10.89 10.57 14.66
CA CYS A 255 10.44 9.24 15.00
C CYS A 255 11.49 8.21 14.57
N ALA A 256 11.52 7.07 15.27
CA ALA A 256 12.27 5.89 14.88
C ALA A 256 11.37 4.66 14.89
N ALA A 257 11.63 3.71 14.00
CA ALA A 257 10.91 2.45 13.89
C ALA A 257 11.79 1.36 13.26
N ASN A 258 11.33 0.11 13.33
CA ASN A 258 11.87 -0.99 12.55
C ASN A 258 11.01 -1.21 11.31
N LEU A 259 11.60 -1.03 10.13
CA LEU A 259 10.99 -1.39 8.85
C LEU A 259 11.18 -2.89 8.61
N ILE A 260 10.07 -3.58 8.40
CA ILE A 260 10.05 -5.02 8.16
C ILE A 260 9.54 -5.26 6.75
N ILE A 261 10.35 -5.91 5.92
CA ILE A 261 10.02 -6.29 4.54
C ILE A 261 10.00 -7.81 4.47
N GLU A 262 8.82 -8.39 4.19
CA GLU A 262 8.61 -9.83 4.04
C GLU A 262 8.46 -10.19 2.56
N PHE A 263 9.37 -11.02 2.07
CA PHE A 263 9.39 -11.54 0.71
C PHE A 263 8.78 -12.96 0.68
N PRO A 264 7.89 -13.27 -0.29
CA PRO A 264 7.35 -14.61 -0.44
C PRO A 264 8.44 -15.67 -0.64
N LYS A 265 8.38 -16.73 0.17
CA LYS A 265 9.33 -17.86 0.06
C LYS A 265 9.31 -18.49 -1.34
N ASP A 266 8.11 -18.69 -1.90
CA ASP A 266 7.92 -19.26 -3.23
C ASP A 266 8.60 -18.43 -4.34
N ASP A 267 8.71 -17.11 -4.19
CA ASP A 267 9.43 -16.28 -5.16
C ASP A 267 10.93 -16.52 -5.07
N LEU A 268 11.45 -16.61 -3.86
CA LEU A 268 12.87 -16.84 -3.62
C LEU A 268 13.29 -18.22 -4.13
N GLU A 269 12.48 -19.25 -3.87
CA GLU A 269 12.69 -20.61 -4.36
C GLU A 269 12.61 -20.68 -5.88
N ARG A 270 11.61 -20.05 -6.51
CA ARG A 270 11.49 -20.01 -7.98
C ARG A 270 12.67 -19.33 -8.65
N ALA A 271 13.19 -18.25 -8.07
CA ALA A 271 14.38 -17.59 -8.60
C ALA A 271 15.61 -18.49 -8.47
N ALA A 272 15.80 -19.13 -7.31
CA ALA A 272 16.91 -20.06 -7.08
C ALA A 272 16.87 -21.29 -8.02
N HIS A 273 15.68 -21.73 -8.42
CA HIS A 273 15.51 -22.81 -9.42
C HIS A 273 16.01 -22.43 -10.83
N GLN A 274 16.15 -21.15 -11.16
CA GLN A 274 16.75 -20.68 -12.41
C GLN A 274 18.29 -20.76 -12.34
N SER A 275 18.80 -21.96 -12.05
CA SER A 275 20.18 -22.20 -11.57
C SER A 275 21.28 -21.52 -12.37
N GLU A 276 21.20 -21.51 -13.70
CA GLU A 276 22.20 -20.84 -14.56
C GLU A 276 22.18 -19.31 -14.40
N ILE A 277 21.01 -18.68 -14.55
CA ILE A 277 20.83 -17.23 -14.44
C ILE A 277 21.15 -16.78 -13.02
N PHE A 278 20.64 -17.52 -12.03
CA PHE A 278 20.82 -17.24 -10.62
C PHE A 278 22.30 -17.28 -10.23
N THR A 279 23.03 -18.35 -10.61
CA THR A 279 24.46 -18.47 -10.31
C THR A 279 25.27 -17.36 -10.96
N ALA A 280 25.00 -17.07 -12.24
CA ALA A 280 25.68 -16.00 -12.96
C ALA A 280 25.46 -14.63 -12.31
N MET A 281 24.22 -14.30 -11.95
CA MET A 281 23.90 -13.02 -11.30
C MET A 281 24.52 -12.88 -9.92
N MET A 282 24.40 -13.91 -9.07
CA MET A 282 24.93 -13.85 -7.71
C MET A 282 26.46 -13.74 -7.70
N GLN A 283 27.14 -14.41 -8.63
CA GLN A 283 28.59 -14.32 -8.78
C GLN A 283 29.05 -12.94 -9.29
N VAL A 284 28.40 -12.40 -10.33
CA VAL A 284 28.76 -11.09 -10.92
C VAL A 284 28.61 -9.96 -9.91
N HIS A 285 27.57 -10.01 -9.07
CA HIS A 285 27.30 -8.97 -8.08
C HIS A 285 27.91 -9.24 -6.69
N GLY A 286 28.57 -10.39 -6.48
CA GLY A 286 29.16 -10.77 -5.20
C GLY A 286 28.13 -10.94 -4.07
N PHE A 287 26.96 -11.46 -4.41
CA PHE A 287 25.86 -11.73 -3.48
C PHE A 287 25.89 -13.18 -2.99
N ALA A 288 25.49 -13.39 -1.75
CA ALA A 288 25.30 -14.71 -1.17
C ALA A 288 23.80 -15.06 -1.15
N PRO A 289 23.41 -16.33 -1.38
CA PRO A 289 22.01 -16.74 -1.26
C PRO A 289 21.45 -16.40 0.13
N VAL A 290 20.21 -15.93 0.18
CA VAL A 290 19.51 -15.62 1.44
C VAL A 290 18.76 -16.85 1.94
N SER A 291 18.78 -17.08 3.25
CA SER A 291 17.98 -18.10 3.93
C SER A 291 16.69 -17.55 4.54
N ASP A 292 16.74 -16.28 4.95
CA ASP A 292 15.60 -15.61 5.56
C ASP A 292 14.67 -15.05 4.47
N THR A 293 13.40 -14.89 4.82
CA THR A 293 12.38 -14.26 3.97
C THR A 293 12.10 -12.82 4.38
N THR A 294 12.73 -12.35 5.45
CA THR A 294 12.37 -11.09 6.10
C THR A 294 13.61 -10.25 6.33
N ILE A 295 13.55 -8.99 5.93
CA ILE A 295 14.55 -7.97 6.28
C ILE A 295 13.94 -7.09 7.37
N THR A 296 14.68 -6.87 8.45
CA THR A 296 14.35 -5.85 9.46
C THR A 296 15.46 -4.81 9.47
N MET A 297 15.11 -3.54 9.27
CA MET A 297 16.07 -2.45 9.30
C MET A 297 15.56 -1.27 10.14
N PRO A 298 16.42 -0.63 10.95
CA PRO A 298 16.04 0.57 11.68
C PRO A 298 15.89 1.73 10.69
N ILE A 299 14.82 2.51 10.88
CA ILE A 299 14.55 3.71 10.10
C ILE A 299 14.24 4.88 11.03
N THR A 300 14.54 6.08 10.56
CA THR A 300 14.07 7.31 11.20
C THR A 300 13.23 8.09 10.21
N TYR A 301 12.20 8.77 10.71
CA TYR A 301 11.34 9.59 9.86
C TYR A 301 10.85 10.79 10.65
N GLN A 302 10.57 11.87 9.93
CA GLN A 302 10.12 13.11 10.51
C GLN A 302 8.68 13.38 10.10
N VAL A 303 7.83 13.66 11.09
CA VAL A 303 6.42 13.98 10.89
C VAL A 303 6.22 15.47 11.18
N ALA A 304 5.53 16.19 10.29
CA ALA A 304 5.09 17.57 10.50
C ALA A 304 3.58 17.63 10.76
N THR A 305 3.15 18.46 11.71
CA THR A 305 1.72 18.80 11.83
C THR A 305 1.31 19.82 10.76
N PRO A 306 0.15 19.68 10.11
CA PRO A 306 -0.42 20.73 9.27
C PRO A 306 -0.64 22.03 10.07
N ALA A 307 -0.12 23.15 9.59
CA ALA A 307 -0.21 24.47 10.20
C ALA A 307 -1.61 25.10 10.08
N ASP A 308 -2.38 24.75 9.04
CA ASP A 308 -3.73 25.31 8.79
C ASP A 308 -4.73 24.30 8.19
N GLU A 309 -5.96 24.76 7.96
CA GLU A 309 -7.07 23.96 7.43
C GLU A 309 -6.87 23.53 5.95
N ALA A 310 -6.07 24.27 5.19
CA ALA A 310 -5.72 23.91 3.81
C ALA A 310 -4.69 22.78 3.79
N GLU A 311 -3.69 22.82 4.68
CA GLU A 311 -2.71 21.75 4.87
C GLU A 311 -3.34 20.48 5.48
N ARG A 312 -4.33 20.61 6.39
CA ARG A 312 -5.09 19.46 6.92
C ARG A 312 -5.84 18.68 5.83
N LYS A 313 -6.26 19.35 4.75
CA LYS A 313 -6.90 18.68 3.60
C LYS A 313 -5.90 17.88 2.74
N GLN A 314 -4.59 18.13 2.90
CA GLN A 314 -3.53 17.42 2.17
C GLN A 314 -2.97 16.19 2.93
N GLY A 315 -3.33 16.01 4.21
CA GLY A 315 -2.90 14.88 5.05
C GLY A 315 -1.62 15.16 5.86
N VAL A 316 -1.20 14.19 6.68
CA VAL A 316 0.04 14.27 7.46
C VAL A 316 1.24 14.39 6.52
N GLN A 317 2.03 15.46 6.65
CA GLN A 317 3.25 15.62 5.86
C GLN A 317 4.42 14.94 6.58
N ILE A 318 4.85 13.79 6.08
CA ILE A 318 6.14 13.22 6.48
C ILE A 318 7.22 13.97 5.68
N VAL A 319 8.05 14.69 6.43
CA VAL A 319 9.03 15.66 5.94
C VAL A 319 10.25 14.94 5.38
N SER A 320 10.60 13.79 5.94
CA SER A 320 11.69 12.94 5.47
C SER A 320 11.56 11.53 6.04
N VAL A 321 12.04 10.55 5.29
CA VAL A 321 12.21 9.18 5.73
C VAL A 321 13.67 8.83 5.45
N ASP A 322 14.46 8.63 6.50
CA ASP A 322 15.84 8.18 6.41
C ASP A 322 15.90 6.70 6.79
N ALA A 323 16.23 5.87 5.80
CA ALA A 323 16.52 4.48 6.05
C ALA A 323 17.89 4.42 6.73
N GLY A 324 17.93 4.17 8.03
CA GLY A 324 19.16 3.95 8.80
C GLY A 324 19.85 2.64 8.45
N GLY A 325 19.92 2.29 7.17
CA GLY A 325 20.56 1.09 6.67
C GLY A 325 22.06 1.28 6.59
N ASP A 326 22.80 0.42 7.26
CA ASP A 326 24.22 0.26 7.02
C ASP A 326 24.48 -0.37 5.63
N ALA A 327 25.75 -0.38 5.21
CA ALA A 327 26.14 -0.98 3.93
C ALA A 327 25.73 -2.46 3.81
N ALA A 328 25.61 -3.17 4.94
CA ALA A 328 25.16 -4.56 4.98
C ALA A 328 23.67 -4.68 4.64
N THR A 329 22.83 -3.83 5.19
CA THR A 329 21.39 -3.75 4.92
C THR A 329 21.12 -3.38 3.46
N ASP A 330 21.85 -2.41 2.93
CA ASP A 330 21.75 -2.02 1.51
C ASP A 330 22.21 -3.15 0.58
N LYS A 331 23.31 -3.85 0.91
CA LYS A 331 23.73 -5.05 0.19
C LYS A 331 22.67 -6.16 0.26
N LEU A 332 22.05 -6.36 1.41
CA LEU A 332 21.00 -7.36 1.59
C LEU A 332 19.78 -7.01 0.74
N LEU A 333 19.33 -5.75 0.76
CA LEU A 333 18.19 -5.31 -0.04
C LEU A 333 18.44 -5.49 -1.54
N ARG A 334 19.65 -5.15 -2.02
CA ARG A 334 20.07 -5.43 -3.40
C ARG A 334 20.11 -6.93 -3.71
N THR A 335 20.50 -7.76 -2.75
CA THR A 335 20.48 -9.21 -2.91
C THR A 335 19.05 -9.71 -3.15
N TYR A 336 18.07 -9.28 -2.33
CA TYR A 336 16.67 -9.63 -2.58
C TYR A 336 16.14 -9.08 -3.91
N ALA A 337 16.49 -7.85 -4.29
CA ALA A 337 16.13 -7.31 -5.60
C ALA A 337 16.66 -8.17 -6.76
N ALA A 338 17.87 -8.72 -6.63
CA ALA A 338 18.45 -9.61 -7.64
C ALA A 338 17.65 -10.91 -7.82
N TYR A 339 16.99 -11.44 -6.79
CA TYR A 339 16.10 -12.60 -6.95
C TYR A 339 14.93 -12.29 -7.90
N TYR A 340 14.34 -11.10 -7.80
CA TYR A 340 13.26 -10.67 -8.70
C TYR A 340 13.77 -10.30 -10.09
N GLU A 341 15.02 -9.87 -10.19
CA GLU A 341 15.69 -9.66 -11.47
C GLU A 341 15.91 -11.00 -12.20
N VAL A 342 16.35 -12.05 -11.49
CA VAL A 342 16.42 -13.43 -12.01
C VAL A 342 15.06 -13.90 -12.53
N LEU A 343 13.98 -13.67 -11.77
CA LEU A 343 12.62 -13.98 -12.23
C LEU A 343 12.26 -13.21 -13.50
N SER A 344 12.61 -11.93 -13.56
CA SER A 344 12.35 -11.08 -14.72
C SER A 344 13.14 -11.54 -15.95
N PHE A 345 14.33 -12.10 -15.73
CA PHE A 345 15.15 -12.72 -16.77
C PHE A 345 14.75 -14.16 -17.08
N SER A 346 13.80 -14.78 -16.40
CA SER A 346 13.49 -16.21 -16.62
C SER A 346 12.54 -16.48 -17.79
N THR A 347 11.99 -15.43 -18.42
CA THR A 347 11.03 -15.57 -19.52
C THR A 347 11.65 -16.32 -20.73
N PRO A 348 10.95 -17.31 -21.30
CA PRO A 348 11.38 -17.96 -22.53
C PRO A 348 11.20 -17.03 -23.74
N ASP A 349 11.96 -17.29 -24.81
CA ASP A 349 11.73 -16.62 -26.10
C ASP A 349 10.42 -17.09 -26.75
N ILE A 350 9.91 -16.29 -27.67
CA ILE A 350 8.71 -16.64 -28.44
C ILE A 350 9.02 -17.77 -29.43
N THR A 351 7.99 -18.54 -29.78
CA THR A 351 8.07 -19.64 -30.74
C THR A 351 6.94 -19.53 -31.75
N ALA A 352 6.96 -20.35 -32.81
CA ALA A 352 5.87 -20.42 -33.78
C ALA A 352 4.52 -20.82 -33.15
N ALA A 353 4.54 -21.49 -32.00
CA ALA A 353 3.36 -21.89 -31.24
C ALA A 353 2.92 -20.83 -30.21
N SER A 354 3.67 -19.74 -30.03
CA SER A 354 3.33 -18.70 -29.07
C SER A 354 2.01 -18.02 -29.45
N VAL A 355 1.06 -18.08 -28.52
CA VAL A 355 -0.24 -17.45 -28.63
C VAL A 355 -0.60 -16.87 -27.27
N ASN A 356 -1.07 -15.63 -27.27
CA ASN A 356 -1.64 -15.03 -26.09
C ASN A 356 -3.17 -15.03 -26.21
N THR A 357 -3.84 -15.57 -25.20
CA THR A 357 -5.29 -15.74 -25.18
C THR A 357 -6.01 -14.66 -24.36
N LYS A 358 -5.27 -13.74 -23.73
CA LYS A 358 -5.83 -12.69 -22.89
C LYS A 358 -5.45 -11.32 -23.46
N PRO A 359 -6.38 -10.34 -23.52
CA PRO A 359 -6.00 -8.98 -23.87
C PRO A 359 -5.02 -8.43 -22.84
N TRP A 360 -4.14 -7.54 -23.29
CA TRP A 360 -3.24 -6.82 -22.39
C TRP A 360 -4.02 -5.88 -21.48
N ASP A 361 -3.44 -5.59 -20.31
CA ASP A 361 -3.90 -4.45 -19.52
C ASP A 361 -3.95 -3.18 -20.38
N LYS A 362 -5.05 -2.44 -20.24
CA LYS A 362 -5.33 -1.29 -21.10
C LYS A 362 -4.28 -0.20 -20.90
N ASP A 363 -3.89 0.08 -19.66
CA ASP A 363 -2.95 1.16 -19.35
C ASP A 363 -1.55 0.76 -19.81
N PHE A 364 -1.16 -0.50 -19.63
CA PHE A 364 0.08 -1.03 -20.21
C PHE A 364 0.13 -0.84 -21.73
N LYS A 365 -0.95 -1.23 -22.43
CA LYS A 365 -1.04 -1.14 -23.89
C LYS A 365 -0.98 0.30 -24.39
N ASP A 366 -1.73 1.21 -23.76
CA ASP A 366 -1.75 2.63 -24.13
C ASP A 366 -0.37 3.26 -23.91
N ASN A 367 0.28 2.97 -22.79
CA ASN A 367 1.65 3.44 -22.50
C ASN A 367 2.67 2.89 -23.50
N ALA A 368 2.56 1.62 -23.88
CA ALA A 368 3.42 1.00 -24.89
C ALA A 368 3.25 1.66 -26.28
N ILE A 369 2.00 1.91 -26.70
CA ILE A 369 1.71 2.62 -27.95
C ILE A 369 2.25 4.03 -27.91
N GLN A 370 2.01 4.77 -26.83
CA GLN A 370 2.48 6.14 -26.68
C GLN A 370 4.01 6.21 -26.73
N SER A 371 4.70 5.34 -25.99
CA SER A 371 6.16 5.29 -25.97
C SER A 371 6.74 4.98 -27.35
N CYS A 372 6.21 3.95 -28.02
CA CYS A 372 6.60 3.60 -29.39
C CYS A 372 6.33 4.73 -30.39
N SER A 373 5.19 5.42 -30.27
CA SER A 373 4.73 6.41 -31.25
C SER A 373 5.67 7.61 -31.38
N LYS A 374 6.47 7.88 -30.33
CA LYS A 374 7.50 8.92 -30.33
C LYS A 374 8.55 8.70 -31.42
N SER A 375 8.77 7.44 -31.82
CA SER A 375 9.78 7.07 -32.81
C SER A 375 9.20 6.64 -34.15
N LEU A 376 8.04 5.96 -34.16
CA LEU A 376 7.51 5.29 -35.36
C LEU A 376 6.14 5.79 -35.82
N GLY A 377 5.54 6.73 -35.11
CA GLY A 377 4.18 7.21 -35.36
C GLY A 377 3.08 6.29 -34.79
N VAL A 378 1.91 6.89 -34.54
CA VAL A 378 0.81 6.23 -33.81
C VAL A 378 0.26 5.01 -34.56
N GLU A 379 0.06 5.10 -35.87
CA GLU A 379 -0.54 4.01 -36.67
C GLU A 379 0.35 2.75 -36.70
N LYS A 380 1.64 2.94 -37.02
CA LYS A 380 2.61 1.85 -37.07
C LYS A 380 2.76 1.20 -35.70
N CYS A 381 2.85 1.98 -34.62
CA CYS A 381 2.94 1.43 -33.26
C CYS A 381 1.68 0.70 -32.82
N THR A 382 0.50 1.25 -33.13
CA THR A 382 -0.77 0.58 -32.84
C THR A 382 -0.84 -0.78 -33.53
N CYS A 383 -0.44 -0.84 -34.81
CA CYS A 383 -0.33 -2.10 -35.53
C CYS A 383 0.64 -3.09 -34.85
N ARG A 384 1.85 -2.65 -34.50
CA ARG A 384 2.86 -3.51 -33.86
C ARG A 384 2.38 -4.05 -32.52
N MET A 385 1.83 -3.19 -31.66
CA MET A 385 1.37 -3.60 -30.33
C MET A 385 0.19 -4.57 -30.42
N ASN A 386 -0.76 -4.36 -31.35
CA ASN A 386 -1.84 -5.30 -31.60
C ASN A 386 -1.37 -6.65 -32.14
N ALA A 387 -0.26 -6.68 -32.89
CA ALA A 387 0.33 -7.93 -33.37
C ALA A 387 1.03 -8.69 -32.22
N PHE A 388 1.83 -7.99 -31.41
CA PHE A 388 2.48 -8.58 -30.24
C PHE A 388 1.49 -9.09 -29.19
N GLU A 389 0.41 -8.36 -28.94
CA GLU A 389 -0.63 -8.76 -27.99
C GLU A 389 -1.25 -10.12 -28.32
N LYS A 390 -1.27 -10.53 -29.60
CA LYS A 390 -1.78 -11.86 -29.99
C LYS A 390 -0.82 -13.00 -29.68
N ILE A 391 0.44 -12.69 -29.40
CA ILE A 391 1.55 -13.67 -29.34
C ILE A 391 2.13 -13.76 -27.93
N VAL A 392 2.28 -12.62 -27.26
CA VAL A 392 2.97 -12.48 -25.96
C VAL A 392 2.01 -11.82 -24.97
N GLY A 393 1.98 -12.31 -23.73
CA GLY A 393 1.26 -11.64 -22.64
C GLY A 393 1.91 -10.32 -22.24
N ASP A 394 1.18 -9.44 -21.57
CA ASP A 394 1.66 -8.14 -21.11
C ASP A 394 2.84 -8.27 -20.14
N LYS A 395 2.76 -9.18 -19.17
CA LYS A 395 3.86 -9.47 -18.23
C LYS A 395 5.10 -10.01 -18.96
N ASP A 396 4.94 -10.95 -19.87
CA ASP A 396 6.08 -11.51 -20.61
C ASP A 396 6.70 -10.46 -21.55
N MET A 397 5.89 -9.62 -22.19
CA MET A 397 6.37 -8.47 -22.96
C MET A 397 7.19 -7.50 -22.09
N GLY A 398 6.70 -7.20 -20.88
CA GLY A 398 7.43 -6.37 -19.92
C GLY A 398 8.79 -6.98 -19.52
N ARG A 399 8.82 -8.29 -19.25
CA ARG A 399 10.06 -9.01 -18.90
C ARG A 399 11.05 -9.06 -20.06
N ILE A 400 10.61 -9.36 -21.27
CA ILE A 400 11.45 -9.35 -22.48
C ILE A 400 12.04 -7.95 -22.69
N GLY A 401 11.19 -6.92 -22.64
CA GLY A 401 11.62 -5.52 -22.79
C GLY A 401 12.66 -5.12 -21.75
N PHE A 402 12.42 -5.42 -20.47
CA PHE A 402 13.36 -5.16 -19.39
C PHE A 402 14.69 -5.89 -19.61
N THR A 403 14.66 -7.19 -19.93
CA THR A 403 15.87 -7.99 -20.15
C THR A 403 16.70 -7.45 -21.32
N MET A 404 16.05 -7.08 -22.43
CA MET A 404 16.73 -6.52 -23.60
C MET A 404 17.36 -5.15 -23.33
N GLN A 405 16.79 -4.35 -22.42
CA GLN A 405 17.31 -3.03 -22.07
C GLN A 405 18.44 -3.07 -21.04
N THR A 406 18.36 -3.99 -20.07
CA THR A 406 19.21 -3.98 -18.88
C THR A 406 20.32 -5.02 -18.92
N SER A 407 20.15 -6.12 -19.65
CA SER A 407 21.11 -7.22 -19.64
C SER A 407 21.90 -7.34 -20.94
N MET A 408 23.19 -7.01 -20.88
CA MET A 408 24.14 -7.28 -21.96
C MET A 408 24.40 -8.79 -22.14
N VAL A 409 24.29 -9.55 -21.05
CA VAL A 409 24.56 -11.01 -21.02
C VAL A 409 23.35 -11.78 -21.55
N PHE A 410 22.15 -11.41 -21.15
CA PHE A 410 20.92 -12.13 -21.49
C PHE A 410 20.19 -11.54 -22.70
N GLY A 411 20.53 -10.35 -23.19
CA GLY A 411 19.86 -9.77 -24.36
C GLY A 411 19.95 -10.62 -25.65
N GLY A 412 20.92 -11.52 -25.75
CA GLY A 412 21.11 -12.45 -26.88
C GLY A 412 20.05 -13.54 -27.01
N ARG A 413 19.30 -13.86 -25.95
CA ARG A 413 18.41 -15.02 -25.88
C ARG A 413 17.05 -14.87 -26.59
N TYR A 414 16.68 -13.66 -26.99
CA TYR A 414 15.37 -13.35 -27.58
C TYR A 414 15.47 -13.17 -29.10
N GLU A 415 16.05 -14.16 -29.78
CA GLU A 415 16.32 -14.09 -31.21
C GLU A 415 15.05 -14.14 -32.06
N ASN A 416 14.09 -14.99 -31.69
CA ASN A 416 12.81 -15.08 -32.37
C ASN A 416 11.98 -13.81 -32.16
N PHE A 417 12.01 -13.25 -30.95
CA PHE A 417 11.38 -11.96 -30.67
C PHE A 417 11.96 -10.84 -31.55
N LYS A 418 13.30 -10.76 -31.68
CA LYS A 418 13.96 -9.75 -32.54
C LYS A 418 13.56 -9.93 -34.01
N LYS A 419 13.53 -11.16 -34.52
CA LYS A 419 13.09 -11.46 -35.90
C LYS A 419 11.66 -11.00 -36.13
N LEU A 420 10.76 -11.32 -35.21
CA LEU A 420 9.37 -10.86 -35.29
C LEU A 420 9.27 -9.33 -35.22
N ALA A 421 10.00 -8.70 -34.31
CA ALA A 421 10.01 -7.25 -34.16
C ALA A 421 10.47 -6.54 -35.44
N ALA A 422 11.52 -7.06 -36.09
CA ALA A 422 12.05 -6.55 -37.34
C ALA A 422 11.08 -6.76 -38.52
N ALA A 423 10.43 -7.93 -38.60
CA ALA A 423 9.39 -8.19 -39.59
C ALA A 423 8.22 -7.21 -39.46
N LEU A 424 7.76 -6.98 -38.22
CA LEU A 424 6.71 -6.01 -37.90
C LEU A 424 7.10 -4.56 -38.21
N ASP A 425 8.39 -4.22 -38.13
CA ASP A 425 8.86 -2.89 -38.52
C ASP A 425 8.80 -2.65 -40.03
N GLN A 426 8.88 -3.69 -40.85
CA GLN A 426 8.79 -3.57 -42.31
C GLN A 426 7.36 -3.78 -42.82
N GLN A 427 6.59 -4.66 -42.18
CA GLN A 427 5.37 -5.23 -42.72
C GLN A 427 4.19 -4.98 -41.77
N CYS A 428 3.98 -3.76 -41.28
CA CYS A 428 2.76 -3.44 -40.54
C CYS A 428 1.74 -2.83 -41.52
N PRO A 429 0.60 -3.51 -41.82
CA PRO A 429 0.07 -4.75 -41.22
C PRO A 429 0.69 -6.06 -41.72
N MET A 430 0.79 -7.06 -40.83
CA MET A 430 1.49 -8.34 -41.08
C MET A 430 0.83 -9.12 -42.23
N THR A 431 1.55 -9.37 -43.32
CA THR A 431 1.05 -10.14 -44.49
C THR A 431 1.51 -11.60 -44.48
N GLN A 432 2.50 -11.93 -43.66
CA GLN A 432 3.05 -13.28 -43.50
C GLN A 432 2.61 -13.88 -42.15
N SER A 433 2.51 -15.22 -42.08
CA SER A 433 2.17 -15.90 -40.82
C SER A 433 3.36 -15.92 -39.86
N LEU A 434 3.10 -16.02 -38.56
CA LEU A 434 4.15 -16.14 -37.54
C LEU A 434 5.10 -17.31 -37.81
N ALA A 435 4.55 -18.46 -38.23
CA ALA A 435 5.34 -19.63 -38.61
C ALA A 435 6.27 -19.35 -39.81
N ALA A 436 5.83 -18.56 -40.79
CA ALA A 436 6.67 -18.16 -41.92
C ALA A 436 7.80 -17.20 -41.49
N VAL A 437 7.56 -16.33 -40.51
CA VAL A 437 8.55 -15.37 -39.99
C VAL A 437 9.62 -16.07 -39.14
N LEU A 438 9.20 -17.03 -38.30
CA LEU A 438 10.09 -17.71 -37.37
C LEU A 438 10.78 -18.95 -37.98
N GLY A 439 10.26 -19.46 -39.11
CA GLY A 439 10.72 -20.70 -39.74
C GLY A 439 10.10 -21.95 -39.09
N ASP A 440 9.96 -23.03 -39.86
CA ASP A 440 9.32 -24.30 -39.46
C ASP A 440 10.20 -25.17 -38.55
N HIS A 441 10.81 -24.58 -37.52
CA HIS A 441 11.56 -25.31 -36.50
C HIS A 441 10.85 -25.17 -35.15
N GLY A 442 9.60 -25.62 -35.13
CA GLY A 442 8.93 -26.03 -33.91
C GLY A 442 9.51 -27.35 -33.41
N ALA A 443 10.72 -27.33 -32.86
CA ALA A 443 11.24 -28.41 -32.05
C ALA A 443 12.09 -27.82 -30.92
N VAL A 444 11.70 -28.15 -29.70
CA VAL A 444 12.47 -27.94 -28.48
C VAL A 444 13.88 -28.44 -28.72
N ALA A 445 14.86 -27.54 -28.76
CA ALA A 445 16.25 -27.91 -28.58
C ALA A 445 16.54 -27.83 -27.08
N ASP A 446 16.40 -28.95 -26.38
CA ASP A 446 17.27 -29.22 -25.25
C ASP A 446 18.70 -29.03 -25.76
N VAL A 447 19.41 -28.05 -25.20
CA VAL A 447 20.83 -27.83 -25.51
C VAL A 447 21.59 -29.03 -24.98
N PRO A 448 22.24 -29.87 -25.83
CA PRO A 448 23.23 -30.78 -25.32
C PRO A 448 24.44 -29.94 -24.93
N ALA A 449 24.84 -30.05 -23.67
CA ALA A 449 26.14 -29.58 -23.23
C ALA A 449 27.21 -30.13 -24.19
N SER A 450 27.96 -29.23 -24.83
CA SER A 450 29.17 -29.58 -25.57
C SER A 450 30.21 -28.48 -25.42
N PRO A 451 31.49 -28.86 -25.42
CA PRO A 451 32.42 -28.43 -24.39
C PRO A 451 33.07 -27.08 -24.71
N VAL A 452 33.31 -26.32 -23.65
CA VAL A 452 34.12 -25.10 -23.65
C VAL A 452 35.50 -25.41 -24.24
N PRO A 453 36.01 -24.64 -25.22
CA PRO A 453 37.40 -24.76 -25.62
C PRO A 453 38.28 -24.22 -24.51
N GLU A 454 39.16 -25.09 -24.03
CA GLU A 454 40.31 -24.82 -23.18
C GLU A 454 41.12 -23.66 -23.79
N SER A 455 40.97 -22.46 -23.20
CA SER A 455 41.83 -21.32 -23.52
C SER A 455 42.96 -21.29 -22.52
N THR A 456 44.13 -21.58 -23.06
CA THR A 456 45.46 -21.62 -22.45
C THR A 456 45.70 -20.49 -21.46
N ALA A 457 46.15 -20.88 -20.27
CA ALA A 457 46.68 -20.03 -19.22
C ALA A 457 47.77 -19.08 -19.75
N VAL A 458 47.64 -17.80 -19.39
CA VAL A 458 48.76 -16.85 -19.34
C VAL A 458 49.16 -16.73 -17.87
N PRO A 459 50.45 -16.85 -17.51
CA PRO A 459 50.88 -16.89 -16.12
C PRO A 459 50.70 -15.54 -15.43
N ALA A 460 50.24 -15.61 -14.18
CA ALA A 460 50.16 -14.50 -13.25
C ALA A 460 51.57 -13.94 -12.99
N SER A 461 51.73 -12.64 -13.23
CA SER A 461 52.83 -11.85 -12.67
C SER A 461 52.24 -10.88 -11.65
N ASP A 462 52.84 -10.92 -10.46
CA ASP A 462 52.59 -10.14 -9.27
C ASP A 462 52.01 -8.74 -9.50
N VAL A 463 50.82 -8.51 -8.96
CA VAL A 463 50.44 -7.19 -8.47
C VAL A 463 50.24 -7.33 -6.97
N THR A 464 51.28 -6.93 -6.24
CA THR A 464 51.29 -6.72 -4.81
C THR A 464 50.05 -5.93 -4.38
N GLN A 465 49.24 -6.59 -3.57
CA GLN A 465 48.14 -6.02 -2.79
C GLN A 465 48.66 -4.89 -1.89
N PRO A 466 48.09 -3.67 -1.92
CA PRO A 466 48.24 -2.75 -0.81
C PRO A 466 47.35 -3.25 0.34
N GLU A 467 48.02 -3.46 1.48
CA GLU A 467 47.46 -3.75 2.80
C GLU A 467 46.35 -2.77 3.22
N ALA A 468 45.52 -3.28 4.14
CA ALA A 468 44.43 -2.58 4.80
C ALA A 468 44.80 -1.16 5.27
N GLY A 469 44.22 -0.16 4.59
CA GLY A 469 44.17 1.22 5.03
C GLY A 469 42.76 1.54 5.52
N GLN A 470 42.69 2.01 6.76
CA GLN A 470 41.54 2.54 7.49
C GLN A 470 40.45 3.17 6.60
N SER A 471 39.19 2.87 6.92
CA SER A 471 37.99 3.45 6.31
C SER A 471 38.00 4.97 6.42
N THR A 472 38.45 5.65 5.36
CA THR A 472 38.17 7.06 5.16
C THR A 472 36.65 7.21 4.99
N PRO A 473 35.98 8.15 5.68
CA PRO A 473 34.56 8.43 5.46
C PRO A 473 34.29 8.64 3.96
N ALA A 474 33.23 8.02 3.43
CA ALA A 474 32.83 8.21 2.04
C ALA A 474 32.73 9.72 1.75
N ALA A 475 33.47 10.19 0.75
CA ALA A 475 33.56 11.61 0.44
C ALA A 475 32.17 12.17 0.10
N ILE A 476 31.80 13.29 0.71
CA ILE A 476 30.58 14.03 0.37
C ILE A 476 30.82 14.72 -0.98
N VAL A 477 30.09 14.28 -2.01
CA VAL A 477 30.24 14.78 -3.38
C VAL A 477 28.93 15.45 -3.83
N ALA A 478 28.89 16.77 -3.88
CA ALA A 478 27.78 17.54 -4.46
C ALA A 478 27.97 17.72 -5.98
N SER A 479 27.11 18.50 -6.65
CA SER A 479 27.33 18.87 -8.07
C SER A 479 28.48 19.88 -8.26
N PHE A 480 29.05 20.37 -7.16
CA PHE A 480 30.21 21.27 -7.12
C PHE A 480 31.20 20.82 -6.04
N ASP A 481 32.39 21.43 -6.05
CA ASP A 481 33.46 21.16 -5.09
C ASP A 481 33.09 21.66 -3.69
N CYS A 482 32.77 20.73 -2.78
CA CYS A 482 32.38 21.06 -1.42
C CYS A 482 33.46 21.76 -0.60
N SER A 483 34.74 21.68 -1.00
CA SER A 483 35.80 22.46 -0.34
C SER A 483 35.70 23.97 -0.61
N LYS A 484 34.93 24.35 -1.63
CA LYS A 484 34.70 25.75 -2.04
C LYS A 484 33.37 26.32 -1.57
N ALA A 485 32.62 25.57 -0.76
CA ALA A 485 31.33 26.00 -0.22
C ALA A 485 31.48 27.25 0.66
N ALA A 486 30.96 28.38 0.20
CA ALA A 486 31.07 29.67 0.88
C ALA A 486 29.74 30.09 1.51
N SER A 487 28.64 29.93 0.77
CA SER A 487 27.31 30.37 1.23
C SER A 487 26.69 29.38 2.23
N LYS A 488 25.74 29.86 3.05
CA LYS A 488 25.00 29.02 4.01
C LYS A 488 24.41 27.79 3.32
N ILE A 489 23.80 28.00 2.15
CA ILE A 489 23.14 26.93 1.40
C ILE A 489 24.15 25.96 0.78
N GLU A 490 25.31 26.42 0.30
CA GLU A 490 26.37 25.53 -0.19
C GLU A 490 26.94 24.65 0.92
N LYS A 491 27.20 25.25 2.10
CA LYS A 491 27.64 24.49 3.27
C LYS A 491 26.61 23.46 3.70
N LEU A 492 25.33 23.82 3.61
CA LEU A 492 24.22 22.92 3.91
C LEU A 492 24.11 21.78 2.90
N ILE A 493 24.25 22.06 1.59
CA ILE A 493 24.31 21.04 0.53
C ILE A 493 25.46 20.06 0.81
N CYS A 494 26.62 20.58 1.23
CA CYS A 494 27.82 19.80 1.51
C CYS A 494 27.90 19.21 2.92
N SER A 495 26.86 19.37 3.74
CA SER A 495 26.88 18.94 5.14
C SER A 495 26.63 17.44 5.33
N SER A 496 25.96 16.79 4.36
CA SER A 496 25.62 15.36 4.42
C SER A 496 25.67 14.71 3.02
N PRO A 497 25.93 13.40 2.93
CA PRO A 497 25.79 12.66 1.68
C PRO A 497 24.42 12.82 1.02
N GLN A 498 23.36 12.89 1.83
CA GLN A 498 21.96 12.98 1.39
C GLN A 498 21.68 14.31 0.67
N THR A 499 22.08 15.43 1.28
CA THR A 499 21.90 16.77 0.69
C THR A 499 22.75 16.95 -0.57
N ALA A 500 23.96 16.36 -0.59
CA ALA A 500 24.85 16.39 -1.73
C ALA A 500 24.32 15.53 -2.89
N ASP A 501 23.73 14.36 -2.60
CA ASP A 501 23.09 13.52 -3.61
C ASP A 501 21.85 14.21 -4.21
N ALA A 502 21.02 14.82 -3.39
CA ALA A 502 19.85 15.57 -3.85
C ALA A 502 20.25 16.70 -4.82
N ASP A 503 21.33 17.42 -4.53
CA ASP A 503 21.89 18.46 -5.39
C ASP A 503 22.40 17.90 -6.74
N ARG A 504 23.10 16.75 -6.73
CA ARG A 504 23.52 16.07 -7.99
C ARG A 504 22.32 15.63 -8.82
N ARG A 505 21.31 15.02 -8.19
CA ARG A 505 20.10 14.54 -8.87
C ARG A 505 19.31 15.68 -9.48
N LEU A 506 19.16 16.79 -8.76
CA LEU A 506 18.54 18.00 -9.30
C LEU A 506 19.29 18.51 -10.53
N THR A 507 20.62 18.59 -10.46
CA THR A 507 21.45 19.02 -11.59
C THR A 507 21.27 18.12 -12.80
N ALA A 508 21.31 16.80 -12.62
CA ALA A 508 21.08 15.83 -13.70
C ALA A 508 19.69 15.99 -14.34
N VAL A 509 18.64 16.10 -13.54
CA VAL A 509 17.25 16.25 -14.02
C VAL A 509 17.06 17.60 -14.72
N TYR A 510 17.64 18.67 -14.19
CA TYR A 510 17.59 19.99 -14.83
C TYR A 510 18.28 19.97 -16.20
N HIS A 511 19.44 19.32 -16.33
CA HIS A 511 20.09 19.16 -17.63
C HIS A 511 19.24 18.36 -18.62
N ALA A 512 18.60 17.27 -18.17
CA ALA A 512 17.71 16.48 -19.00
C ALA A 512 16.45 17.26 -19.43
N ALA A 513 15.86 18.05 -18.54
CA ALA A 513 14.73 18.93 -18.86
C ALA A 513 15.15 20.04 -19.85
N ALA A 514 16.34 20.63 -19.64
CA ALA A 514 16.88 21.68 -20.51
C ALA A 514 17.17 21.17 -21.94
N SER A 515 17.61 19.92 -22.10
CA SER A 515 17.83 19.33 -23.43
C SER A 515 16.54 19.06 -24.20
N LYS A 516 15.40 18.95 -23.51
CA LYS A 516 14.09 18.65 -24.10
C LYS A 516 13.20 19.88 -24.26
N SER A 517 13.47 20.94 -23.51
CA SER A 517 12.63 22.14 -23.50
C SER A 517 12.77 22.96 -24.78
N ALA A 518 11.65 23.24 -25.44
CA ALA A 518 11.56 24.19 -26.55
C ALA A 518 11.75 25.65 -26.12
N ASP A 519 11.54 25.96 -24.83
CA ASP A 519 11.76 27.28 -24.23
C ASP A 519 12.74 27.20 -23.06
N GLN A 520 14.03 27.18 -23.40
CA GLN A 520 15.11 27.16 -22.42
C GLN A 520 15.22 28.47 -21.61
N ALA A 521 14.77 29.59 -22.15
CA ALA A 521 14.86 30.89 -21.48
C ALA A 521 13.92 30.93 -20.27
N THR A 522 12.68 30.48 -20.45
CA THR A 522 11.70 30.36 -19.37
C THR A 522 12.12 29.31 -18.34
N LEU A 523 12.62 28.15 -18.76
CA LEU A 523 13.12 27.13 -17.84
C LEU A 523 14.29 27.64 -16.97
N LYS A 524 15.23 28.38 -17.58
CA LYS A 524 16.34 29.02 -16.86
C LYS A 524 15.82 30.06 -15.85
N GLN A 525 14.81 30.84 -16.22
CA GLN A 525 14.23 31.85 -15.32
C GLN A 525 13.52 31.18 -14.13
N GLN A 526 12.68 30.17 -14.38
CA GLN A 526 12.04 29.39 -13.33
C GLN A 526 13.04 28.73 -12.39
N GLN A 527 14.17 28.23 -12.92
CA GLN A 527 15.22 27.67 -12.09
C GLN A 527 15.88 28.72 -11.20
N ARG A 528 16.14 29.93 -11.72
CA ARG A 528 16.70 31.04 -10.91
C ARG A 528 15.74 31.51 -9.83
N ASP A 529 14.45 31.55 -10.12
CA ASP A 529 13.45 31.94 -9.14
C ASP A 529 13.32 30.88 -8.04
N TRP A 530 13.32 29.60 -8.41
CA TRP A 530 13.35 28.51 -7.44
C TRP A 530 14.63 28.51 -6.57
N LEU A 531 15.78 28.92 -7.11
CA LEU A 531 17.01 29.03 -6.29
C LEU A 531 16.85 30.01 -5.11
N LYS A 532 15.95 31.01 -5.19
CA LYS A 532 15.66 31.90 -4.06
C LYS A 532 14.95 31.16 -2.93
N GLU A 533 14.00 30.29 -3.29
CA GLU A 533 13.30 29.41 -2.35
C GLU A 533 14.26 28.42 -1.69
N ARG A 534 15.13 27.77 -2.49
CA ARG A 534 16.20 26.90 -1.97
C ARG A 534 17.11 27.64 -1.00
N ASN A 535 17.55 28.84 -1.36
CA ASN A 535 18.50 29.60 -0.55
C ASN A 535 17.88 30.17 0.74
N ALA A 536 16.56 30.16 0.88
CA ALA A 536 15.86 30.52 2.11
C ALA A 536 15.86 29.38 3.15
N CYS A 537 16.30 28.17 2.78
CA CYS A 537 16.34 27.04 3.70
C CYS A 537 17.42 27.18 4.79
N ASP A 538 17.01 26.90 6.02
CA ASP A 538 17.87 26.99 7.19
C ASP A 538 18.49 25.64 7.60
N ASP A 539 17.91 24.52 7.16
CA ASP A 539 18.31 23.17 7.52
C ASP A 539 18.19 22.16 6.36
N ALA A 540 18.77 20.98 6.57
CA ALA A 540 18.86 19.93 5.55
C ALA A 540 17.46 19.44 5.13
N ALA A 541 16.49 19.43 6.05
CA ALA A 541 15.13 19.00 5.77
C ALA A 541 14.42 19.94 4.78
N CYS A 542 14.49 21.26 5.04
CA CYS A 542 13.97 22.26 4.10
C CYS A 542 14.63 22.11 2.73
N LEU A 543 15.97 22.02 2.69
CA LEU A 543 16.74 21.89 1.46
C LEU A 543 16.33 20.64 0.66
N LEU A 544 16.17 19.48 1.31
CA LEU A 544 15.76 18.24 0.66
C LEU A 544 14.33 18.34 0.10
N ASN A 545 13.40 18.97 0.81
CA ASN A 545 12.02 19.13 0.38
C ASN A 545 11.86 20.02 -0.84
N VAL A 546 12.41 21.23 -0.79
CA VAL A 546 12.32 22.16 -1.93
C VAL A 546 13.04 21.59 -3.16
N THR A 547 14.12 20.83 -2.95
CA THR A 547 14.87 20.14 -4.01
C THR A 547 14.08 18.97 -4.60
N ALA A 548 13.43 18.14 -3.77
CA ALA A 548 12.59 17.04 -4.23
C ALA A 548 11.37 17.53 -5.02
N ALA A 549 10.70 18.58 -4.54
CA ALA A 549 9.59 19.22 -5.26
C ALA A 549 10.02 19.71 -6.65
N ARG A 550 11.21 20.34 -6.73
CA ARG A 550 11.75 20.80 -8.00
C ARG A 550 12.14 19.68 -8.94
N ILE A 551 12.77 18.62 -8.43
CA ILE A 551 13.07 17.40 -9.21
C ILE A 551 11.80 16.83 -9.83
N ASN A 552 10.72 16.71 -9.06
CA ASN A 552 9.44 16.19 -9.54
C ASN A 552 8.84 17.08 -10.64
N ALA A 553 8.85 18.40 -10.43
CA ALA A 553 8.34 19.36 -11.42
C ALA A 553 9.13 19.29 -12.74
N LEU A 554 10.47 19.19 -12.67
CA LEU A 554 11.33 19.06 -13.85
C LEU A 554 11.22 17.70 -14.54
N SER A 555 10.95 16.63 -13.79
CA SER A 555 10.79 15.27 -14.36
C SER A 555 9.45 15.08 -15.09
N ALA A 556 8.48 15.94 -14.80
CA ALA A 556 7.18 15.95 -15.46
C ALA A 556 7.15 16.77 -16.77
N MET A 557 8.25 17.45 -17.11
CA MET A 557 8.45 18.18 -18.37
C MET A 557 9.05 17.27 -19.45
#